data_AF-A0A3A0AHN9-F1
#
_entry.id   AF-A0A3A0AHN9-F1
#
_cell.length_a   1.000
_cell.length_b   1.000
_cell.length_c   1.000
_cell.angle_alpha   90.00
_cell.angle_beta   90.00
_cell.angle_gamma   90.00
#
_symmetry.space_group_name_H-M   'P 1'
#
loop_
_entity.id
_entity.type
_entity.pdbx_description
1 polymer ?
#
loop_
_entity_poly.entity_id
_entity_poly.type
_entity_poly.pdbx_seq_one_letter_code
_entity_poly.pdbx_strand_id
1 'polypeptide(L)'
;MNSNILQGKWKQLKGNIKETFGKLTDDDLTQAEGSADKLLGVLQERYGYTKAQAQAEWDKFVQKHSSEVEDAKANLDASAKEITAAAAAAKKSMWG
;
A
#
# COMPACT_ATOMS: atom_id res chain seq x y z
N MET A 1 -11.83 3.36 -3.21
CA MET A 1 -11.23 2.02 -2.95
C MET A 1 -10.92 1.89 -1.46
N ASN A 2 -10.84 0.65 -0.96
CA ASN A 2 -10.94 0.19 0.44
C ASN A 2 -10.19 1.01 1.53
N SER A 3 -10.94 1.76 2.36
CA SER A 3 -10.43 2.44 3.57
C SER A 3 -9.95 1.50 4.68
N ASN A 4 -10.26 0.20 4.62
CA ASN A 4 -10.00 -0.76 5.71
C ASN A 4 -8.58 -1.36 5.75
N ILE A 5 -7.76 -1.20 4.70
CA ILE A 5 -6.38 -1.75 4.71
C ILE A 5 -5.44 -0.89 5.57
N LEU A 6 -5.76 0.40 5.75
CA LEU A 6 -4.93 1.34 6.49
C LEU A 6 -4.83 1.02 7.98
N GLN A 7 -5.94 0.63 8.62
CA GLN A 7 -5.93 0.36 10.06
C GLN A 7 -4.94 -0.77 10.44
N GLY A 8 -4.88 -1.85 9.65
CA GLY A 8 -4.00 -2.98 9.96
C GLY A 8 -2.51 -2.69 9.82
N LYS A 9 -2.14 -1.77 8.92
CA LYS A 9 -0.73 -1.39 8.64
C LYS A 9 -0.37 0.02 9.10
N TRP A 10 -1.25 0.70 9.84
CA TRP A 10 -1.13 2.12 10.17
C TRP A 10 0.20 2.45 10.84
N LYS A 11 0.61 1.65 11.82
CA LYS A 11 1.87 1.84 12.55
C LYS A 11 3.09 1.76 11.64
N GLN A 12 3.07 0.90 10.62
CA GLN A 12 4.17 0.78 9.65
C GLN A 12 4.15 1.94 8.65
N LEU A 13 2.96 2.34 8.20
CA LEU A 13 2.79 3.42 7.24
C LEU A 13 3.05 4.81 7.84
N LYS A 14 2.85 5.02 9.15
CA LYS A 14 3.02 6.31 9.83
C LYS A 14 4.38 6.96 9.52
N GLY A 15 5.46 6.17 9.52
CA GLY A 15 6.79 6.65 9.16
C GLY A 15 6.87 7.12 7.71
N ASN A 16 6.41 6.30 6.76
CA ASN A 16 6.40 6.61 5.33
C ASN A 16 5.51 7.82 5.00
N ILE A 17 4.37 7.95 5.68
CA ILE A 17 3.46 9.08 5.54
C ILE A 17 4.15 10.35 6.05
N LYS A 18 4.83 10.30 7.20
CA LYS A 18 5.58 11.45 7.73
C LYS A 18 6.74 11.86 6.81
N GLU A 19 7.42 10.89 6.21
CA GLU A 19 8.49 11.14 5.24
C GLU A 19 7.96 11.78 3.95
N THR A 20 6.86 11.25 3.41
CA THR A 20 6.23 11.77 2.18
C THR A 20 5.61 13.14 2.42
N PHE A 21 4.92 13.29 3.54
CA PHE A 21 4.21 14.49 3.92
C PHE A 21 4.89 15.15 5.13
N GLY A 22 6.08 15.71 4.90
CA GLY A 22 6.92 16.30 5.96
C GLY A 22 6.29 17.43 6.80
N LYS A 23 5.12 17.97 6.43
CA LYS A 23 4.37 18.93 7.26
C LYS A 23 3.43 18.26 8.27
N LEU A 24 3.18 16.96 8.13
CA LEU A 24 2.35 16.19 9.06
C LEU A 24 3.15 15.85 10.31
N THR A 25 2.57 16.08 11.47
CA THR A 25 3.15 15.71 12.76
C THR A 25 2.67 14.33 13.19
N ASP A 26 3.33 13.79 14.22
CA ASP A 26 2.89 12.55 14.85
C ASP A 26 1.47 12.66 15.44
N ASP A 27 1.06 13.86 15.85
CA ASP A 27 -0.27 14.14 16.38
C ASP A 27 -1.33 14.11 15.27
N ASP A 28 -1.06 14.74 14.12
CA ASP A 28 -1.96 14.74 12.97
C ASP A 28 -2.25 13.30 12.49
N LEU A 29 -1.20 12.49 12.43
CA LEU A 29 -1.30 11.07 12.09
C LEU A 29 -1.99 10.26 13.20
N THR A 30 -1.82 10.65 14.46
CA THR A 30 -2.55 9.99 15.54
C THR A 30 -4.04 10.31 15.48
N GLN A 31 -4.41 11.56 15.20
CA GLN A 31 -5.79 12.01 15.03
C GLN A 31 -6.48 11.32 13.84
N ALA A 32 -5.74 11.02 12.79
CA ALA A 32 -6.24 10.27 11.65
C ALA A 32 -6.57 8.80 11.98
N GLU A 33 -5.96 8.20 13.02
CA GLU A 33 -6.22 6.83 13.52
C GLU A 33 -6.25 5.72 12.43
N GLY A 34 -5.57 5.94 11.29
CA GLY A 34 -5.63 5.00 10.16
C GLY A 34 -6.89 5.09 9.30
N SER A 35 -7.67 6.16 9.43
CA SER A 35 -8.74 6.51 8.50
C SER A 35 -8.21 7.38 7.35
N ALA A 36 -8.41 6.92 6.12
CA ALA A 36 -8.10 7.69 4.92
C ALA A 36 -8.84 9.03 4.91
N ASP A 37 -10.13 9.04 5.24
CA ASP A 37 -10.95 10.25 5.21
C ASP A 37 -10.46 11.32 6.18
N LYS A 38 -10.05 10.90 7.40
CA LYS A 38 -9.45 11.83 8.37
C LYS A 38 -8.11 12.38 7.87
N LEU A 39 -7.28 11.52 7.27
CA LEU A 39 -6.00 11.90 6.65
C LEU A 39 -6.19 12.94 5.54
N LEU A 40 -7.22 12.77 4.70
CA LEU A 40 -7.58 13.74 3.68
C LEU A 40 -8.00 15.08 4.29
N GLY A 41 -8.71 15.07 5.42
CA GLY A 41 -9.02 16.28 6.20
C GLY A 41 -7.75 16.99 6.67
N VAL A 42 -6.85 16.25 7.29
CA VAL A 42 -5.55 16.77 7.74
C VAL A 42 -4.72 17.34 6.58
N LEU A 43 -4.69 16.66 5.43
CA LEU A 43 -3.98 17.16 4.24
C LEU A 43 -4.57 18.49 3.74
N GLN A 44 -5.90 18.64 3.78
CA GLN A 44 -6.55 19.91 3.45
C GLN A 44 -6.14 21.00 4.44
N GLU A 45 -6.14 20.72 5.73
CA GLU A 45 -5.80 21.70 6.79
C GLU A 45 -4.31 22.12 6.77
N ARG A 46 -3.38 21.16 6.60
CA ARG A 46 -1.93 21.40 6.71
C ARG A 46 -1.29 21.90 5.43
N TYR A 47 -1.83 21.51 4.28
CA TYR A 47 -1.30 21.89 2.98
C TYR A 47 -2.18 22.89 2.22
N GLY A 48 -3.39 23.19 2.72
CA GLY A 48 -4.35 24.03 2.01
C GLY A 48 -4.90 23.36 0.75
N TYR A 49 -4.84 22.03 0.69
CA TYR A 49 -5.31 21.29 -0.48
C TYR A 49 -6.82 21.33 -0.59
N THR A 50 -7.31 21.30 -1.83
CA THR A 50 -8.70 20.94 -2.09
C THR A 50 -8.91 19.44 -1.84
N LYS A 51 -10.15 19.02 -1.61
CA LYS A 51 -10.49 17.60 -1.46
C LYS A 51 -9.94 16.73 -2.59
N ALA A 52 -10.00 17.21 -3.83
CA ALA A 52 -9.48 16.51 -5.00
C ALA A 52 -7.95 16.37 -4.98
N GLN A 53 -7.24 17.44 -4.59
CA GLN A 53 -5.78 17.41 -4.47
C GLN A 53 -5.33 16.50 -3.33
N ALA A 54 -5.99 16.58 -2.16
CA ALA A 54 -5.71 15.69 -1.04
C ALA A 54 -5.91 14.23 -1.45
N GLN A 55 -7.00 13.92 -2.18
CA GLN A 55 -7.25 12.58 -2.71
C GLN A 55 -6.18 12.14 -3.68
N ALA A 56 -5.78 13.00 -4.63
CA ALA A 56 -4.76 12.67 -5.62
C ALA A 56 -3.39 12.40 -4.97
N GLU A 57 -2.98 13.21 -3.99
CA GLU A 57 -1.73 13.00 -3.26
C GLU A 57 -1.78 11.75 -2.38
N TRP A 58 -2.93 11.48 -1.76
CA TRP A 58 -3.16 10.25 -1.01
C TRP A 58 -3.09 9.01 -1.91
N ASP A 59 -3.74 9.05 -3.07
CA ASP A 59 -3.75 7.94 -4.03
C ASP A 59 -2.33 7.69 -4.58
N LYS A 60 -1.54 8.74 -4.84
CA LYS A 60 -0.13 8.61 -5.20
C LYS A 60 0.69 7.93 -4.10
N PHE A 61 0.47 8.30 -2.83
CA PHE A 61 1.13 7.66 -1.70
C PHE A 61 0.79 6.17 -1.63
N VAL A 62 -0.50 5.83 -1.72
CA VAL A 62 -0.96 4.44 -1.73
C VAL A 62 -0.38 3.69 -2.91
N GLN A 63 -0.36 4.26 -4.12
CA GLN A 63 0.23 3.63 -5.29
C GLN A 63 1.73 3.36 -5.11
N LYS A 64 2.48 4.35 -4.60
CA LYS A 64 3.92 4.23 -4.34
C LYS A 64 4.23 3.13 -3.33
N HIS A 65 3.45 3.02 -2.26
CA HIS A 65 3.70 2.06 -1.17
C HIS A 65 2.90 0.75 -1.25
N SER A 66 1.92 0.64 -2.16
CA SER A 66 1.22 -0.61 -2.48
C SER A 66 1.96 -1.40 -3.56
N SER A 67 2.83 -0.76 -4.34
CA SER A 67 3.66 -1.43 -5.37
C SER A 67 4.56 -2.51 -4.78
N GLU A 68 5.13 -2.34 -3.58
CA GLU A 68 5.92 -3.39 -2.93
C GLU A 68 5.12 -4.67 -2.61
N VAL A 69 3.80 -4.58 -2.44
CA VAL A 69 2.93 -5.73 -2.14
C VAL A 69 2.38 -6.36 -3.42
N GLU A 70 2.04 -5.55 -4.43
CA GLU A 70 1.58 -6.03 -5.75
C GLU A 70 2.74 -6.63 -6.56
N ASP A 71 3.91 -5.99 -6.58
CA ASP A 71 5.11 -6.51 -7.25
C ASP A 71 5.64 -7.76 -6.54
N ALA A 72 5.58 -7.82 -5.21
CA ALA A 72 5.89 -9.03 -4.47
C ALA A 72 4.88 -10.16 -4.75
N LYS A 73 3.57 -9.85 -4.85
CA LYS A 73 2.54 -10.83 -5.19
C LYS A 73 2.68 -11.32 -6.63
N ALA A 74 2.96 -10.44 -7.58
CA ALA A 74 3.21 -10.78 -8.97
C ALA A 74 4.45 -11.67 -9.13
N ASN A 75 5.53 -11.39 -8.39
CA ASN A 75 6.72 -12.23 -8.36
C ASN A 75 6.48 -13.60 -7.69
N LEU A 76 5.63 -13.66 -6.66
CA LEU A 76 5.25 -14.93 -6.01
C LEU A 76 4.40 -15.81 -6.94
N ASP A 77 3.43 -15.22 -7.63
CA ASP A 77 2.56 -15.92 -8.60
C ASP A 77 3.34 -16.40 -9.83
N ALA A 78 4.33 -15.63 -10.29
CA ALA A 78 5.25 -16.07 -11.34
C ALA A 78 6.10 -17.28 -10.89
N SER A 79 6.69 -17.22 -9.69
CA SER A 79 7.51 -18.30 -9.14
C SER A 79 6.70 -19.58 -8.86
N ALA A 80 5.45 -19.45 -8.41
CA ALA A 80 4.57 -20.60 -8.16
C ALA A 80 4.18 -21.34 -9.45
N LYS A 81 4.01 -20.62 -10.56
CA LYS A 81 3.74 -21.21 -11.89
C LYS A 81 4.94 -22.00 -12.41
N GLU A 82 6.16 -21.53 -12.18
CA GLU A 82 7.36 -22.27 -12.59
C GLU A 82 7.55 -23.56 -11.78
N ILE A 83 7.31 -23.52 -10.46
CA ILE A 83 7.42 -24.72 -9.59
C ILE A 83 6.37 -25.77 -9.99
N THR A 84 5.14 -25.35 -10.30
CA THR A 84 4.09 -26.29 -10.74
C THR A 84 4.34 -26.85 -12.13
N ALA A 85 4.86 -26.03 -13.06
CA ALA A 85 5.29 -26.51 -14.37
C ALA A 85 6.45 -27.51 -14.27
N ALA A 86 7.44 -27.23 -13.41
CA ALA A 86 8.56 -28.14 -13.15
C ALA A 86 8.09 -29.46 -12.51
N ALA A 87 7.17 -29.40 -11.55
CA ALA A 87 6.59 -30.60 -10.94
C ALA A 87 5.79 -31.45 -11.95
N ALA A 88 5.04 -30.80 -12.85
CA ALA A 88 4.33 -31.49 -13.93
C ALA A 88 5.28 -32.16 -14.92
N ALA A 89 6.39 -31.50 -15.27
CA ALA A 89 7.41 -32.06 -16.15
C ALA A 89 8.11 -33.28 -15.52
N ALA A 90 8.50 -33.19 -14.24
CA ALA A 90 9.14 -34.28 -13.50
C ALA A 90 8.23 -35.51 -13.36
N LYS A 91 6.92 -35.28 -13.12
CA LYS A 91 5.95 -36.38 -13.02
C LYS A 91 5.76 -37.08 -14.38
N LYS A 92 5.81 -36.33 -15.49
CA LYS A 92 5.72 -36.87 -16.85
C LYS A 92 6.95 -37.70 -17.22
N SER A 93 8.14 -37.33 -16.79
CA SER A 93 9.37 -38.10 -17.04
C SER A 93 9.53 -39.33 -16.14
N MET A 94 8.82 -39.40 -15.00
CA MET A 94 8.88 -40.56 -14.10
C MET A 94 8.00 -41.73 -14.55
N TRP A 95 6.94 -41.47 -15.32
CA TRP A 95 5.95 -42.48 -15.73
C TRP A 95 5.80 -42.63 -17.25
N GLY A 96 6.65 -41.95 -18.04
CA GLY A 96 6.73 -42.09 -19.51
C GLY A 96 8.05 -42.72 -19.91
#